data_AF-A0A937WMF4-F1
#
_entry.id   AF-A0A937WMF4-F1
#
_cell.length_a   1.000
_cell.length_b   1.000
_cell.length_c   1.000
_cell.angle_alpha   90.00
_cell.angle_beta   90.00
_cell.angle_gamma   90.00
#
_symmetry.space_group_name_H-M   'P 1'
#
loop_
_entity.id
_entity.type
_entity.pdbx_description
1 polymer ?
#
loop_
_entity_poly.entity_id
_entity_poly.type
_entity_poly.pdbx_seq_one_letter_code
_entity_poly.pdbx_strand_id
1 'polypeptide(L)'
;MKYVLLVGDGMCDYPIESLANRTPLQVAKKPNLDFIAKNGRVGIISTIPNGMPPASDVANLNILGYDPKMYYTGRGPLEAANIGVKLNADEIAFRCNFITASTDTLVDYSAGHISTKEASILIQFLNEKLGNERIKFYTGTSYRHLLVIKDANLITNLKIVECIPPHDILGGSITKNLPKGEAREILLELMNRSRELLNNHEINQVRIDLKENPANMIWLWG
;
A
#
# COMPACT_ATOMS: atom_id res chain seq x y z
N MET A 1 5.91 -9.63 34.34
CA MET A 1 6.96 -8.79 33.71
C MET A 1 6.33 -8.04 32.53
N LYS A 2 6.69 -6.79 32.28
CA LYS A 2 6.20 -6.01 31.13
C LYS A 2 7.35 -5.82 30.14
N TYR A 3 7.04 -5.81 28.85
CA TYR A 3 8.01 -5.61 27.78
C TYR A 3 7.64 -4.36 26.97
N VAL A 4 8.65 -3.63 26.54
CA VAL A 4 8.51 -2.50 25.60
C VAL A 4 9.42 -2.78 24.42
N LEU A 5 8.85 -2.77 23.22
CA LEU A 5 9.55 -2.89 21.97
C LEU A 5 9.56 -1.52 21.28
N LEU A 6 10.75 -1.00 21.00
CA LEU A 6 10.94 0.26 20.29
C LEU A 6 11.58 -0.01 18.93
N VAL A 7 10.88 0.32 17.85
CA VAL A 7 11.35 0.13 16.47
C VAL A 7 11.62 1.51 15.87
N GLY A 8 12.88 1.78 15.52
CA GLY A 8 13.26 2.99 14.79
C GLY A 8 13.05 2.78 13.29
N ASP A 9 11.94 3.26 12.75
CA ASP A 9 11.65 3.15 11.31
C ASP A 9 12.70 3.91 10.49
N GLY A 10 13.25 3.26 9.47
CA GLY A 10 14.34 3.81 8.65
C GLY A 10 15.61 4.19 9.41
N MET A 11 15.84 3.67 10.63
CA MET A 11 16.97 4.10 11.47
C MET A 11 18.34 3.62 10.96
N CYS A 12 18.38 2.54 10.18
CA CYS A 12 19.60 2.06 9.55
C CYS A 12 19.96 2.94 8.35
N ASP A 13 21.25 3.24 8.18
CA ASP A 13 21.74 4.05 7.07
C ASP A 13 23.19 3.68 6.73
N TYR A 14 23.64 4.15 5.58
CA TYR A 14 25.01 4.03 5.13
C TYR A 14 25.89 5.15 5.70
N PRO A 15 27.23 4.96 5.72
CA PRO A 15 28.16 6.05 5.93
C PRO A 15 28.00 7.16 4.88
N ILE A 16 27.96 8.41 5.32
CA ILE A 16 27.76 9.58 4.44
C ILE A 16 29.01 10.46 4.49
N GLU A 17 29.50 10.89 3.32
CA GLU A 17 30.71 11.70 3.19
C GLU A 17 30.63 13.01 3.98
N SER A 18 29.50 13.72 3.90
CA SER A 18 29.23 14.97 4.64
C SER A 18 29.19 14.78 6.17
N LEU A 19 29.11 13.53 6.65
CA LEU A 19 29.17 13.15 8.07
C LEU A 19 30.54 12.56 8.44
N ALA A 20 31.58 12.86 7.67
CA ALA A 20 32.92 12.29 7.80
C ALA A 20 32.92 10.76 7.72
N ASN A 21 32.17 10.20 6.74
CA ASN A 21 31.99 8.76 6.52
C ASN A 21 31.42 8.02 7.75
N ARG A 22 30.46 8.65 8.43
CA ARG A 22 29.70 8.06 9.54
C ARG A 22 28.22 8.00 9.17
N THR A 23 27.47 7.14 9.86
CA THR A 23 26.00 7.10 9.70
C THR A 23 25.34 8.22 10.50
N PRO A 24 24.12 8.66 10.16
CA PRO A 24 23.33 9.59 10.97
C PRO A 24 23.20 9.14 12.43
N LEU A 25 22.97 7.85 12.67
CA LEU A 25 22.88 7.29 14.02
C LEU A 25 24.21 7.44 14.80
N GLN A 26 25.35 7.31 14.13
CA GLN A 26 26.65 7.50 14.79
C GLN A 26 26.91 8.95 15.19
N VAL A 27 26.53 9.92 14.35
CA VAL A 27 26.77 11.36 14.64
C VAL A 27 25.73 11.97 15.57
N ALA A 28 24.54 11.37 15.66
CA ALA A 28 23.46 11.86 16.52
C ALA A 28 23.86 11.86 18.01
N LYS A 29 23.50 12.93 18.72
CA LYS A 29 23.61 13.00 20.19
C LYS A 29 22.41 12.28 20.81
N LYS A 30 22.62 11.02 21.23
CA LYS A 30 21.57 10.11 21.73
C LYS A 30 21.92 9.47 23.07
N PRO A 31 22.10 10.27 24.15
CA PRO A 31 22.59 9.78 25.44
C PRO A 31 21.73 8.66 26.05
N ASN A 32 20.41 8.67 25.81
CA ASN A 32 19.50 7.63 26.32
C ASN A 32 19.67 6.29 25.59
N LEU A 33 19.82 6.32 24.26
CA LEU A 33 20.05 5.10 23.48
C LEU A 33 21.44 4.54 23.76
N ASP A 34 22.45 5.42 23.90
CA ASP A 34 23.81 5.03 24.29
C ASP A 34 23.84 4.43 25.72
N PHE A 35 23.06 4.98 26.66
CA PHE A 35 22.90 4.42 28.00
C PHE A 35 22.30 3.00 27.96
N ILE A 36 21.23 2.79 27.16
CA ILE A 36 20.61 1.46 26.99
C ILE A 36 21.61 0.47 26.37
N ALA A 37 22.36 0.90 25.34
CA ALA A 37 23.36 0.04 24.70
C ALA A 37 24.50 -0.35 25.66
N LYS A 38 24.98 0.59 26.49
CA LYS A 38 26.07 0.35 27.46
C LYS A 38 25.65 -0.55 28.63
N ASN A 39 24.40 -0.46 29.07
CA ASN A 39 23.90 -1.21 30.23
C ASN A 39 23.03 -2.42 29.83
N GLY A 40 22.94 -2.72 28.54
CA GLY A 40 22.13 -3.80 27.99
C GLY A 40 22.97 -4.78 27.18
N ARG A 41 22.29 -5.46 26.25
CA ARG A 41 22.92 -6.34 25.27
C ARG A 41 22.69 -5.79 23.88
N VAL A 42 23.78 -5.65 23.13
CA VAL A 42 23.75 -5.21 21.73
C VAL A 42 23.96 -6.39 20.80
N GLY A 43 23.43 -6.28 19.58
CA GLY A 43 23.55 -7.28 18.53
C GLY A 43 23.06 -6.72 17.21
N ILE A 44 23.22 -7.51 16.16
CA ILE A 44 22.69 -7.22 14.82
C ILE A 44 21.47 -8.11 14.61
N ILE A 45 20.43 -7.55 14.00
CA ILE A 45 19.21 -8.28 13.64
C ILE A 45 18.95 -8.10 12.15
N SER A 46 18.55 -9.18 11.47
CA SER A 46 17.95 -9.11 10.13
C SER A 46 16.44 -9.27 10.28
N THR A 47 15.71 -8.18 10.09
CA THR A 47 14.23 -8.17 10.22
C THR A 47 13.53 -8.65 8.96
N ILE A 48 14.24 -8.68 7.83
CA ILE A 48 13.72 -9.14 6.54
C ILE A 48 14.31 -10.53 6.26
N PRO A 49 13.48 -11.58 6.16
CA PRO A 49 13.95 -12.90 5.75
C PRO A 49 14.52 -12.90 4.33
N ASN A 50 15.52 -13.74 4.07
CA ASN A 50 16.08 -13.92 2.74
C ASN A 50 14.99 -14.27 1.72
N GLY A 51 14.98 -13.53 0.59
CA GLY A 51 14.03 -13.69 -0.50
C GLY A 51 12.74 -12.89 -0.35
N MET A 52 12.60 -12.05 0.69
CA MET A 52 11.45 -11.17 0.86
C MET A 52 11.80 -9.70 0.59
N PRO A 53 10.83 -8.90 0.10
CA PRO A 53 11.06 -7.48 -0.11
C PRO A 53 11.32 -6.75 1.22
N PRO A 54 12.22 -5.74 1.25
CA PRO A 54 12.53 -4.97 2.45
C PRO A 54 11.41 -3.95 2.75
N ALA A 55 10.29 -4.45 3.25
CA ALA A 55 9.09 -3.65 3.52
C ALA A 55 8.69 -3.69 5.00
N SER A 56 8.13 -2.59 5.50
CA SER A 56 7.82 -2.40 6.94
C SER A 56 6.81 -3.41 7.47
N ASP A 57 5.90 -3.89 6.64
CA ASP A 57 4.94 -4.97 6.96
C ASP A 57 5.64 -6.30 7.27
N VAL A 58 6.56 -6.74 6.39
CA VAL A 58 7.37 -7.95 6.57
C VAL A 58 8.24 -7.81 7.82
N ALA A 59 8.88 -6.65 8.00
CA ALA A 59 9.70 -6.39 9.18
C ALA A 59 8.89 -6.47 10.48
N ASN A 60 7.73 -5.81 10.55
CA ASN A 60 6.92 -5.80 11.76
C ASN A 60 6.31 -7.16 12.06
N LEU A 61 5.86 -7.93 11.06
CA LEU A 61 5.41 -9.31 11.26
C LEU A 61 6.50 -10.18 11.90
N ASN A 62 7.73 -10.09 11.38
CA ASN A 62 8.88 -10.83 11.90
C ASN A 62 9.24 -10.39 13.32
N ILE A 63 9.29 -9.08 13.58
CA ILE A 63 9.57 -8.52 14.91
C ILE A 63 8.52 -8.97 15.94
N LEU A 64 7.26 -9.11 15.53
CA LEU A 64 6.16 -9.61 16.38
C LEU A 64 6.17 -11.14 16.56
N GLY A 65 7.09 -11.85 15.90
CA GLY A 65 7.30 -13.29 16.05
C GLY A 65 6.56 -14.17 15.04
N TYR A 66 5.94 -13.60 14.01
CA TYR A 66 5.32 -14.36 12.92
C TYR A 66 6.36 -14.66 11.84
N ASP A 67 6.32 -15.87 11.27
CA ASP A 67 7.11 -16.18 10.06
C ASP A 67 6.44 -15.52 8.84
N PRO A 68 7.04 -14.46 8.26
CA PRO A 68 6.42 -13.78 7.14
C PRO A 68 6.35 -14.68 5.89
N LYS A 69 7.20 -15.70 5.75
CA LYS A 69 7.13 -16.64 4.62
C LYS A 69 5.86 -17.49 4.65
N MET A 70 5.30 -17.72 5.84
CA MET A 70 4.08 -18.49 6.03
C MET A 70 2.84 -17.60 6.05
N TYR A 71 2.93 -16.42 6.66
CA TYR A 71 1.75 -15.62 6.99
C TYR A 71 1.59 -14.33 6.18
N TYR A 72 2.63 -13.86 5.49
CA TYR A 72 2.52 -12.62 4.72
C TYR A 72 1.88 -12.89 3.35
N THR A 73 0.73 -12.26 3.12
CA THR A 73 -0.01 -12.36 1.86
C THR A 73 -0.29 -10.99 1.24
N GLY A 74 0.57 -10.01 1.50
CA GLY A 74 0.41 -8.63 1.02
C GLY A 74 -0.09 -7.63 2.08
N ARG A 75 -0.22 -6.37 1.68
CA ARG A 75 -0.68 -5.24 2.52
C ARG A 75 -2.20 -5.15 2.61
N GLY A 76 -2.93 -5.64 1.62
CA GLY A 76 -4.39 -5.59 1.56
C GLY A 76 -5.05 -6.18 2.80
N PRO A 77 -4.68 -7.40 3.25
CA PRO A 77 -5.23 -7.98 4.47
C PRO A 77 -4.91 -7.18 5.74
N LEU A 78 -3.75 -6.51 5.81
CA LEU A 78 -3.40 -5.64 6.93
C LEU A 78 -4.26 -4.38 6.95
N GLU A 79 -4.55 -3.80 5.77
CA GLU A 79 -5.50 -2.69 5.66
C GLU A 79 -6.93 -3.08 5.99
N ALA A 80 -7.36 -4.29 5.58
CA ALA A 80 -8.67 -4.82 5.95
C ALA A 80 -8.83 -4.84 7.48
N ALA A 81 -7.84 -5.39 8.19
CA ALA A 81 -7.82 -5.39 9.65
C ALA A 81 -7.83 -3.97 10.24
N ASN A 82 -7.06 -3.04 9.67
CA ASN A 82 -6.98 -1.64 10.12
C ASN A 82 -8.33 -0.91 10.06
N ILE A 83 -9.15 -1.17 9.03
CA ILE A 83 -10.48 -0.56 8.89
C ILE A 83 -11.63 -1.45 9.41
N GLY A 84 -11.31 -2.54 10.12
CA GLY A 84 -12.30 -3.42 10.75
C GLY A 84 -13.02 -4.39 9.80
N VAL A 85 -12.50 -4.60 8.60
CA VAL A 85 -13.00 -5.59 7.63
C VAL A 85 -12.40 -6.96 7.95
N LYS A 86 -13.26 -7.92 8.29
CA LYS A 86 -12.88 -9.33 8.47
C LYS A 86 -12.97 -10.04 7.12
N LEU A 87 -11.91 -10.76 6.77
CA LEU A 87 -11.85 -11.56 5.54
C LEU A 87 -12.22 -13.01 5.83
N ASN A 88 -13.07 -13.57 4.98
CA ASN A 88 -13.37 -15.00 4.95
C ASN A 88 -12.25 -15.78 4.23
N ALA A 89 -12.25 -17.11 4.36
CA ALA A 89 -11.23 -17.97 3.75
C ALA A 89 -11.25 -17.95 2.20
N ASP A 90 -12.38 -17.54 1.61
CA ASP A 90 -12.61 -17.39 0.17
C ASP A 90 -12.50 -15.92 -0.31
N GLU A 91 -12.00 -15.03 0.54
CA GLU A 91 -11.83 -13.61 0.25
C GLU A 91 -10.35 -13.21 0.23
N ILE A 92 -10.03 -12.28 -0.67
CA ILE A 92 -8.72 -11.63 -0.75
C ILE A 92 -8.90 -10.12 -0.78
N ALA A 93 -7.98 -9.41 -0.13
CA ALA A 93 -7.98 -7.96 -0.09
C ALA A 93 -6.81 -7.39 -0.87
N PHE A 94 -7.07 -6.32 -1.61
CA PHE A 94 -6.07 -5.47 -2.25
C PHE A 94 -6.23 -4.05 -1.70
N ARG A 95 -5.12 -3.33 -1.57
CA ARG A 95 -5.18 -1.87 -1.47
C ARG A 95 -5.74 -1.31 -2.76
N CYS A 96 -6.60 -0.31 -2.63
CA CYS A 96 -7.23 0.41 -3.72
C CYS A 96 -6.90 1.89 -3.57
N ASN A 97 -5.92 2.37 -4.33
CA ASN A 97 -5.56 3.78 -4.32
C ASN A 97 -6.36 4.56 -5.36
N PHE A 98 -6.82 5.76 -5.05
CA PHE A 98 -7.12 6.73 -6.11
C PHE A 98 -5.82 7.35 -6.62
N ILE A 99 -5.70 7.43 -7.95
CA ILE A 99 -4.57 8.05 -8.64
C ILE A 99 -5.07 9.07 -9.66
N THR A 100 -4.17 9.96 -10.07
CA THR A 100 -4.34 10.78 -11.27
C THR A 100 -3.54 10.17 -12.40
N ALA A 101 -4.24 9.74 -13.43
CA ALA A 101 -3.69 9.17 -14.65
C ALA A 101 -3.87 10.14 -15.83
N SER A 102 -2.80 10.41 -16.57
CA SER A 102 -2.90 10.87 -17.96
C SER A 102 -3.04 9.67 -18.89
N THR A 103 -2.95 9.82 -20.22
CA THR A 103 -3.08 8.72 -21.20
C THR A 103 -2.34 7.44 -20.78
N ASP A 104 -1.03 7.52 -20.54
CA ASP A 104 -0.21 6.39 -20.09
C ASP A 104 0.70 6.75 -18.89
N THR A 105 0.51 7.90 -18.23
CA THR A 105 1.41 8.30 -17.12
C THR A 105 0.66 8.36 -15.80
N LEU A 106 1.24 7.79 -14.74
CA LEU A 106 0.78 8.04 -13.38
C LEU A 106 1.30 9.41 -12.94
N VAL A 107 0.42 10.40 -12.97
CA VAL A 107 0.74 11.81 -12.67
C VAL A 107 0.82 12.05 -11.17
N ASP A 108 -0.05 11.41 -10.40
CA ASP A 108 -0.10 11.55 -8.94
C ASP A 108 -0.65 10.26 -8.31
N TYR A 109 0.06 9.69 -7.33
CA TYR A 109 -0.34 8.46 -6.65
C TYR A 109 -1.42 8.67 -5.57
N SER A 110 -1.77 9.93 -5.31
CA SER A 110 -2.67 10.37 -4.23
C SER A 110 -3.86 11.19 -4.71
N ALA A 111 -3.92 11.48 -6.02
CA ALA A 111 -4.89 12.38 -6.63
C ALA A 111 -4.99 13.74 -5.91
N GLY A 112 -3.85 14.37 -5.62
CA GLY A 112 -3.74 15.63 -4.91
C GLY A 112 -4.11 15.52 -3.44
N HIS A 113 -3.80 14.38 -2.80
CA HIS A 113 -4.27 14.04 -1.45
C HIS A 113 -5.78 14.25 -1.29
N ILE A 114 -6.58 13.71 -2.23
CA ILE A 114 -8.05 13.82 -2.22
C ILE A 114 -8.62 13.61 -0.82
N SER A 115 -9.59 14.45 -0.44
CA SER A 115 -10.18 14.37 0.89
C SER A 115 -10.96 13.06 1.06
N THR A 116 -11.00 12.52 2.28
CA THR A 116 -11.83 11.33 2.57
C THR A 116 -13.30 11.56 2.21
N LYS A 117 -13.79 12.80 2.36
CA LYS A 117 -15.18 13.16 2.05
C LYS A 117 -15.51 12.94 0.57
N GLU A 118 -14.68 13.46 -0.33
CA GLU A 118 -14.85 13.26 -1.78
C GLU A 118 -14.61 11.80 -2.16
N ALA A 119 -13.54 11.21 -1.65
CA ALA A 119 -13.16 9.83 -1.96
C ALA A 119 -14.25 8.82 -1.54
N SER A 120 -14.95 9.07 -0.43
CA SER A 120 -16.08 8.24 0.03
C SER A 120 -17.20 8.16 -1.01
N ILE A 121 -17.50 9.28 -1.66
CA ILE A 121 -18.54 9.36 -2.70
C ILE A 121 -18.10 8.57 -3.94
N LEU A 122 -16.83 8.71 -4.35
CA LEU A 122 -16.28 7.96 -5.47
C LEU A 122 -16.24 6.45 -5.19
N ILE A 123 -15.89 6.02 -3.97
CA ILE A 123 -15.92 4.60 -3.59
C ILE A 123 -17.34 4.05 -3.57
N GLN A 124 -18.32 4.82 -3.09
CA GLN A 124 -19.72 4.44 -3.17
C GLN A 124 -20.15 4.26 -4.63
N PHE A 125 -19.82 5.22 -5.49
CA PHE A 125 -20.11 5.15 -6.93
C PHE A 125 -19.48 3.92 -7.59
N LEU A 126 -18.23 3.58 -7.25
CA LEU A 126 -17.59 2.36 -7.75
C LEU A 126 -18.28 1.08 -7.23
N ASN A 127 -18.76 1.05 -5.98
CA ASN A 127 -19.57 -0.07 -5.50
C ASN A 127 -20.89 -0.19 -6.27
N GLU A 128 -21.53 0.92 -6.62
CA GLU A 128 -22.78 0.92 -7.41
C GLU A 128 -22.57 0.45 -8.86
N LYS A 129 -21.40 0.74 -9.45
CA LYS A 129 -21.13 0.45 -10.88
C LYS A 129 -20.33 -0.82 -11.14
N LEU A 130 -19.42 -1.18 -10.24
CA LEU A 130 -18.48 -2.30 -10.37
C LEU A 130 -18.64 -3.33 -9.25
N GLY A 131 -19.23 -2.93 -8.12
CA GLY A 131 -19.47 -3.82 -6.99
C GLY A 131 -20.58 -4.84 -7.28
N ASN A 132 -20.48 -5.98 -6.63
CA ASN A 132 -21.46 -7.08 -6.67
C ASN A 132 -21.19 -8.04 -5.49
N GLU A 133 -21.82 -9.22 -5.47
CA GLU A 133 -21.63 -10.21 -4.40
C GLU A 133 -20.17 -10.67 -4.23
N ARG A 134 -19.35 -10.53 -5.28
CA ARG A 134 -17.94 -10.91 -5.31
C ARG A 134 -16.96 -9.76 -5.18
N ILE A 135 -17.37 -8.53 -5.48
CA ILE A 135 -16.47 -7.37 -5.58
C ILE A 135 -17.01 -6.28 -4.67
N LYS A 136 -16.22 -5.86 -3.69
CA LYS A 136 -16.63 -4.81 -2.75
C LYS A 136 -15.49 -3.87 -2.42
N PHE A 137 -15.75 -2.58 -2.57
CA PHE A 137 -14.83 -1.51 -2.18
C PHE A 137 -15.19 -1.00 -0.79
N TYR A 138 -14.18 -0.70 0.03
CA TYR A 138 -14.34 -0.10 1.34
C TYR A 138 -13.56 1.20 1.44
N THR A 139 -14.25 2.24 1.91
CA THR A 139 -13.66 3.55 2.12
C THR A 139 -12.64 3.50 3.27
N GLY A 140 -11.36 3.64 2.94
CA GLY A 140 -10.32 3.99 3.91
C GLY A 140 -10.13 5.51 4.07
N THR A 141 -8.89 5.99 4.08
CA THR A 141 -8.54 7.39 4.38
C THR A 141 -7.88 8.07 3.19
N SER A 142 -8.34 9.28 2.85
CA SER A 142 -7.87 10.07 1.71
C SER A 142 -7.89 9.20 0.45
N TYR A 143 -6.77 9.04 -0.24
CA TYR A 143 -6.64 8.22 -1.45
C TYR A 143 -6.48 6.72 -1.21
N ARG A 144 -6.41 6.25 0.05
CA ARG A 144 -6.13 4.85 0.40
C ARG A 144 -7.40 4.12 0.80
N HIS A 145 -7.85 3.18 -0.02
CA HIS A 145 -9.04 2.39 0.19
C HIS A 145 -8.72 0.89 0.07
N LEU A 146 -9.76 0.07 0.14
CA LEU A 146 -9.64 -1.37 0.08
C LEU A 146 -10.59 -1.92 -1.00
N LEU A 147 -10.12 -2.91 -1.74
CA LEU A 147 -10.95 -3.80 -2.54
C LEU A 147 -10.91 -5.19 -1.89
N VAL A 148 -12.08 -5.81 -1.69
CA VAL A 148 -12.20 -7.22 -1.35
C VAL A 148 -12.82 -7.96 -2.51
N ILE A 149 -12.18 -9.06 -2.91
CA ILE A 149 -12.66 -9.99 -3.94
C ILE A 149 -12.98 -11.31 -3.24
N LYS A 150 -14.20 -11.80 -3.44
CA LYS A 150 -14.65 -13.12 -3.03
C LYS A 150 -14.65 -14.06 -4.22
N ASP A 151 -13.68 -14.96 -4.27
CA ASP A 151 -13.58 -16.02 -5.27
C ASP A 151 -12.68 -17.16 -4.79
N ALA A 152 -13.31 -18.25 -4.34
CA ALA A 152 -12.60 -19.43 -3.87
C ALA A 152 -11.70 -20.08 -4.94
N ASN A 153 -12.03 -19.95 -6.23
CA ASN A 153 -11.27 -20.56 -7.32
C ASN A 153 -10.05 -19.71 -7.70
N LEU A 154 -10.17 -18.38 -7.60
CA LEU A 154 -9.08 -17.47 -7.98
C LEU A 154 -8.17 -17.09 -6.81
N ILE A 155 -8.54 -17.35 -5.55
CA ILE A 155 -7.81 -16.84 -4.39
C ILE A 155 -6.32 -17.21 -4.39
N THR A 156 -5.97 -18.45 -4.76
CA THR A 156 -4.58 -18.91 -4.81
C THR A 156 -3.77 -18.16 -5.87
N ASN A 157 -4.39 -17.92 -7.02
CA ASN A 157 -3.73 -17.21 -8.12
C ASN A 157 -3.69 -15.69 -7.87
N LEU A 158 -4.71 -15.12 -7.21
CA LEU A 158 -4.75 -13.71 -6.83
C LEU A 158 -3.68 -13.35 -5.79
N LYS A 159 -3.35 -14.27 -4.87
CA LYS A 159 -2.29 -14.09 -3.87
C LYS A 159 -0.90 -13.89 -4.45
N ILE A 160 -0.66 -14.39 -5.67
CA ILE A 160 0.64 -14.34 -6.34
C ILE A 160 0.66 -13.35 -7.52
N VAL A 161 -0.40 -12.55 -7.69
CA VAL A 161 -0.39 -11.48 -8.68
C VAL A 161 0.63 -10.45 -8.26
N GLU A 162 1.57 -10.15 -9.16
CA GLU A 162 2.57 -9.13 -8.94
C GLU A 162 1.95 -7.75 -9.21
N CYS A 163 1.91 -6.92 -8.17
CA CYS A 163 1.45 -5.54 -8.26
C CYS A 163 2.55 -4.60 -7.77
N ILE A 164 2.64 -3.43 -8.40
CA ILE A 164 3.59 -2.38 -8.01
C ILE A 164 2.81 -1.29 -7.26
N PRO A 165 3.29 -0.80 -6.10
CA PRO A 165 2.66 0.33 -5.43
C PRO A 165 2.68 1.60 -6.31
N PRO A 166 1.63 2.44 -6.30
CA PRO A 166 1.54 3.58 -7.22
C PRO A 166 2.58 4.67 -6.93
N HIS A 167 3.10 4.75 -5.69
CA HIS A 167 4.14 5.72 -5.32
C HIS A 167 5.53 5.36 -5.88
N ASP A 168 5.75 4.09 -6.27
CA ASP A 168 7.02 3.65 -6.87
C ASP A 168 7.06 3.92 -8.39
N ILE A 169 5.93 4.32 -9.00
CA ILE A 169 5.79 4.55 -10.45
C ILE A 169 5.37 5.99 -10.78
N LEU A 170 5.59 6.94 -9.88
CA LEU A 170 5.29 8.36 -10.12
C LEU A 170 6.05 8.88 -11.35
N GLY A 171 5.31 9.44 -12.31
CA GLY A 171 5.85 9.86 -13.61
C GLY A 171 6.16 8.71 -14.59
N GLY A 172 5.92 7.47 -14.19
CA GLY A 172 6.15 6.26 -14.99
C GLY A 172 4.95 5.86 -15.86
N SER A 173 5.18 4.89 -16.73
CA SER A 173 4.17 4.33 -17.64
C SER A 173 3.17 3.43 -16.89
N ILE A 174 1.87 3.67 -17.07
CA ILE A 174 0.79 2.85 -16.51
C ILE A 174 0.85 1.47 -17.14
N THR A 175 0.82 1.38 -18.48
CA THR A 175 0.76 0.11 -19.20
C THR A 175 1.92 -0.83 -18.89
N LYS A 176 3.14 -0.31 -18.67
CA LYS A 176 4.32 -1.12 -18.31
C LYS A 176 4.29 -1.67 -16.88
N ASN A 177 3.51 -1.06 -16.00
CA ASN A 177 3.49 -1.35 -14.56
C ASN A 177 2.16 -1.96 -14.09
N LEU A 178 1.25 -2.30 -15.01
CA LEU A 178 0.03 -3.01 -14.69
C LEU A 178 0.30 -4.37 -14.03
N PRO A 179 -0.64 -4.88 -13.20
CA PRO A 179 -0.55 -6.21 -12.58
C PRO A 179 -0.09 -7.32 -13.53
N LYS A 180 0.72 -8.25 -13.02
CA LYS A 180 1.23 -9.42 -13.77
C LYS A 180 0.88 -10.72 -13.06
N GLY A 181 0.68 -11.79 -13.84
CA GLY A 181 0.30 -13.11 -13.32
C GLY A 181 -1.03 -13.60 -13.90
N GLU A 182 -1.37 -14.85 -13.59
CA GLU A 182 -2.49 -15.58 -14.21
C GLU A 182 -3.86 -14.96 -13.89
N ALA A 183 -4.10 -14.55 -12.64
CA ALA A 183 -5.37 -13.98 -12.20
C ALA A 183 -5.45 -12.44 -12.31
N ARG A 184 -4.56 -11.81 -13.09
CA ARG A 184 -4.50 -10.34 -13.18
C ARG A 184 -5.74 -9.71 -13.82
N GLU A 185 -6.44 -10.44 -14.68
CA GLU A 185 -7.45 -9.87 -15.60
C GLU A 185 -8.60 -9.19 -14.85
N ILE A 186 -9.04 -9.74 -13.71
CA ILE A 186 -10.05 -9.09 -12.87
C ILE A 186 -9.56 -7.74 -12.32
N LEU A 187 -8.27 -7.63 -11.95
CA LEU A 187 -7.70 -6.36 -11.47
C LEU A 187 -7.59 -5.35 -12.62
N LEU A 188 -7.15 -5.80 -13.79
CA LEU A 188 -7.05 -4.97 -14.99
C LEU A 188 -8.41 -4.44 -15.42
N GLU A 189 -9.43 -5.29 -15.43
CA GLU A 189 -10.80 -4.89 -15.76
C GLU A 189 -11.29 -3.81 -14.79
N LEU A 190 -11.14 -4.02 -13.48
CA LEU A 190 -11.57 -3.05 -12.47
C LEU A 190 -10.81 -1.73 -12.58
N MET A 191 -9.49 -1.77 -12.77
CA MET A 191 -8.66 -0.58 -12.99
C MET A 191 -9.12 0.19 -14.24
N ASN A 192 -9.29 -0.48 -15.38
CA ASN A 192 -9.68 0.16 -16.65
C ASN A 192 -11.09 0.73 -16.59
N ARG A 193 -12.06 -0.05 -16.10
CA ARG A 193 -13.45 0.40 -15.99
C ARG A 193 -13.60 1.53 -14.97
N SER A 194 -12.83 1.52 -13.88
CA SER A 194 -12.81 2.66 -12.95
C SER A 194 -12.41 3.94 -13.67
N ARG A 195 -11.46 3.86 -14.60
CA ARG A 195 -10.96 5.02 -15.33
C ARG A 195 -12.03 5.63 -16.23
N GLU A 196 -12.75 4.77 -16.96
CA GLU A 196 -13.89 5.18 -17.80
C GLU A 196 -14.98 5.87 -16.98
N LEU A 197 -15.31 5.30 -15.81
CA LEU A 197 -16.36 5.80 -14.93
C LEU A 197 -15.98 7.10 -14.22
N LEU A 198 -14.75 7.18 -13.70
CA LEU A 198 -14.30 8.28 -12.85
C LEU A 198 -13.93 9.53 -13.64
N ASN A 199 -13.44 9.40 -14.87
CA ASN A 199 -13.08 10.56 -15.71
C ASN A 199 -14.23 11.57 -15.83
N ASN A 200 -15.48 11.09 -15.94
CA ASN A 200 -16.66 11.93 -16.14
C ASN A 200 -17.47 12.19 -14.86
N HIS A 201 -16.98 11.73 -13.70
CA HIS A 201 -17.69 11.93 -12.44
C HIS A 201 -17.65 13.40 -12.02
N GLU A 202 -18.76 13.95 -11.52
CA GLU A 202 -18.92 15.37 -11.18
C GLU A 202 -17.79 15.90 -10.27
N ILE A 203 -17.41 15.14 -9.22
CA ILE A 203 -16.26 15.47 -8.36
C ILE A 203 -14.99 15.70 -9.18
N ASN A 204 -14.68 14.83 -10.14
CA ASN A 204 -13.45 14.98 -10.94
C ASN A 204 -13.55 16.15 -11.92
N GLN A 205 -14.74 16.45 -12.44
CA GLN A 205 -14.95 17.66 -13.25
C GLN A 205 -14.69 18.93 -12.43
N VAL A 206 -15.24 19.01 -11.22
CA VAL A 206 -14.99 20.14 -10.30
C VAL A 206 -13.51 20.24 -9.93
N ARG A 207 -12.84 19.12 -9.64
CA ARG A 207 -11.40 19.11 -9.35
C ARG A 207 -10.60 19.69 -10.53
N ILE A 208 -10.92 19.28 -11.76
CA ILE A 208 -10.27 19.80 -12.97
C ILE A 208 -10.51 21.31 -13.13
N ASP A 209 -11.74 21.79 -12.92
CA ASP A 209 -12.08 23.22 -13.00
C ASP A 209 -11.30 24.07 -11.96
N LEU A 210 -11.08 23.49 -10.78
CA LEU A 210 -10.27 24.08 -9.71
C LEU A 210 -8.75 23.89 -9.92
N LYS A 211 -8.33 23.25 -11.02
CA LYS A 211 -6.93 22.89 -11.32
C LYS A 211 -6.30 21.96 -10.28
N GLU A 212 -7.12 21.15 -9.63
CA GLU A 212 -6.69 20.07 -8.75
C GLU A 212 -6.53 18.76 -9.53
N ASN A 213 -5.72 17.85 -8.97
CA ASN A 213 -5.49 16.53 -9.54
C ASN A 213 -6.76 15.66 -9.37
N PRO A 214 -7.37 15.15 -10.45
CA PRO A 214 -8.57 14.31 -10.35
C PRO A 214 -8.23 12.88 -9.90
N ALA A 215 -9.12 12.27 -9.12
CA ALA A 215 -9.08 10.86 -8.74
C ALA A 215 -9.74 10.03 -9.85
N ASN A 216 -9.08 9.95 -11.00
CA ASN A 216 -9.69 9.48 -12.24
C ASN A 216 -9.42 8.02 -12.57
N MET A 217 -8.71 7.28 -11.72
CA MET A 217 -8.48 5.84 -11.86
C MET A 217 -8.19 5.23 -10.50
N ILE A 218 -8.63 3.98 -10.27
CA ILE A 218 -8.14 3.20 -9.13
C ILE A 218 -6.88 2.43 -9.50
N TRP A 219 -6.01 2.25 -8.51
CA TRP A 219 -4.81 1.43 -8.61
C TRP A 219 -4.83 0.36 -7.52
N LEU A 220 -4.97 -0.90 -7.94
CA LEU A 220 -5.05 -2.09 -7.10
C LEU A 220 -3.66 -2.71 -6.90
N TRP A 221 -3.29 -2.95 -5.64
CA TRP A 221 -1.98 -3.50 -5.28
C TRP A 221 -1.94 -4.06 -3.85
N GLY A 222 -0.81 -4.65 -3.49
CA GLY A 222 -0.54 -5.16 -2.14
C GLY A 222 -1.38 -6.39 -1.82
#